data_AF-A0AAJ6ABP4-F1
#
_entry.id   AF-A0AAJ6ABP4-F1
#
_cell.length_a   1.000
_cell.length_b   1.000
_cell.length_c   1.000
_cell.angle_alpha   90.00
_cell.angle_beta   90.00
_cell.angle_gamma   90.00
#
_symmetry.space_group_name_H-M   'P 1'
#
loop_
_entity.id
_entity.type
_entity.pdbx_description
1 polymer ?
#
loop_
_entity_poly.entity_id
_entity_poly.type
_entity_poly.pdbx_seq_one_letter_code
_entity_poly.pdbx_strand_id
1 'polypeptide(L)'
;MVLILMPTACWATNTPCSGHKGGIDRCQGSTFICNDGSVSASKKSCDAYMGGAALLGSTPADMEPTASSDCSCRGGSYCVGPRGGHFCLTDDGRKSYLRK
;
A
#
# COMPACT_ATOMS: atom_id res chain seq x y z
N MET A 1 -32.64 22.59 30.51
CA MET A 1 -31.93 21.46 29.86
C MET A 1 -31.00 22.05 28.82
N VAL A 2 -29.69 22.12 29.11
CA VAL A 2 -28.68 22.63 28.16
C VAL A 2 -28.10 21.42 27.43
N LEU A 3 -28.39 21.29 26.14
CA LEU A 3 -27.80 20.28 25.26
C LEU A 3 -26.39 20.75 24.86
N ILE A 4 -25.35 20.15 25.42
CA ILE A 4 -23.97 20.47 25.04
C ILE A 4 -23.59 19.59 23.85
N LEU A 5 -23.47 20.20 22.66
CA LEU A 5 -23.00 19.54 21.45
C LEU A 5 -21.47 19.33 21.57
N MET A 6 -21.05 18.12 21.94
CA MET A 6 -19.62 17.77 21.96
C MET A 6 -19.12 17.64 20.51
N PRO A 7 -18.09 18.40 20.09
CA PRO A 7 -17.51 18.26 18.77
C PRO A 7 -16.81 16.89 18.67
N THR A 8 -17.32 16.02 17.81
CA THR A 8 -16.65 14.77 17.46
C THR A 8 -15.42 15.08 16.62
N ALA A 9 -14.25 15.04 17.24
CA ALA A 9 -12.99 15.13 16.51
C ALA A 9 -12.82 13.89 15.62
N CYS A 10 -13.11 14.02 14.33
CA CYS A 10 -12.81 13.00 13.34
C CYS A 10 -11.30 13.02 13.07
N TRP A 11 -10.54 12.18 13.75
CA TRP A 11 -9.14 11.96 13.41
C TRP A 11 -9.08 11.16 12.10
N ALA A 12 -9.00 11.88 10.99
CA ALA A 12 -8.57 11.32 9.71
C ALA A 12 -7.09 10.94 9.82
N THR A 13 -6.82 9.84 10.51
CA THR A 13 -5.46 9.32 10.61
C THR A 13 -5.09 8.78 9.24
N ASN A 14 -4.02 9.34 8.65
CA ASN A 14 -3.40 8.83 7.42
C ASN A 14 -2.68 7.49 7.71
N THR A 15 -3.44 6.49 8.15
CA THR A 15 -2.96 5.13 8.34
C THR A 15 -2.85 4.46 6.97
N PRO A 16 -1.73 3.75 6.70
CA PRO A 16 -1.65 2.93 5.51
C PRO A 16 -2.80 1.91 5.50
N CYS A 17 -3.39 1.71 4.32
CA CYS A 17 -4.47 0.74 4.09
C CYS A 17 -5.74 0.92 4.96
N SER A 18 -6.31 2.12 5.01
CA SER A 18 -7.55 2.40 5.76
C SER A 18 -8.85 2.13 4.97
N GLY A 19 -9.97 2.06 5.70
CA GLY A 19 -11.31 1.93 5.12
C GLY A 19 -11.50 0.59 4.39
N HIS A 20 -11.92 0.65 3.12
CA HIS A 20 -12.15 -0.55 2.30
C HIS A 20 -10.90 -1.39 2.04
N LYS A 21 -9.70 -0.82 2.20
CA LYS A 21 -8.43 -1.54 1.99
C LYS A 21 -8.17 -2.63 3.05
N GLY A 22 -8.85 -2.58 4.19
CA GLY A 22 -8.84 -3.66 5.19
C GLY A 22 -7.56 -3.80 6.02
N GLY A 23 -6.72 -2.77 6.09
CA GLY A 23 -5.44 -2.83 6.80
C GLY A 23 -4.28 -3.35 5.95
N ILE A 24 -3.09 -3.35 6.53
CA ILE A 24 -1.86 -3.77 5.85
C ILE A 24 -1.81 -5.30 5.83
N ASP A 25 -1.60 -5.87 4.65
CA ASP A 25 -1.32 -7.29 4.44
C ASP A 25 0.16 -7.58 4.66
N ARG A 26 1.02 -6.84 3.93
CA ARG A 26 2.47 -6.98 3.98
C ARG A 26 3.20 -5.73 3.45
N CYS A 27 4.49 -5.64 3.72
CA CYS A 27 5.41 -4.70 3.06
C CYS A 27 6.09 -5.33 1.85
N GLN A 28 6.18 -4.57 0.76
CA GLN A 28 7.03 -4.86 -0.39
C GLN A 28 8.05 -3.71 -0.49
N GLY A 29 9.22 -3.88 0.15
CA GLY A 29 10.16 -2.81 0.44
C GLY A 29 9.52 -1.69 1.24
N SER A 30 9.58 -0.48 0.69
CA SER A 30 8.92 0.70 1.27
C SER A 30 7.41 0.77 1.03
N THR A 31 6.86 -0.07 0.15
CA THR A 31 5.47 -0.03 -0.29
C THR A 31 4.56 -0.88 0.60
N PHE A 32 3.39 -0.36 0.96
CA PHE A 32 2.39 -1.15 1.71
C PHE A 32 1.45 -1.87 0.74
N ILE A 33 1.35 -3.19 0.89
CA ILE A 33 0.31 -4.01 0.28
C ILE A 33 -0.85 -4.10 1.27
N CYS A 34 -2.05 -3.81 0.79
CA CYS A 34 -3.26 -3.85 1.58
C CYS A 34 -3.98 -5.21 1.43
N ASN A 35 -4.86 -5.54 2.37
CA ASN A 35 -5.60 -6.82 2.34
C ASN A 35 -6.48 -6.96 1.09
N ASP A 36 -6.98 -5.85 0.54
CA ASP A 36 -7.70 -5.82 -0.75
C ASP A 36 -6.79 -6.06 -1.98
N GLY A 37 -5.51 -6.36 -1.77
CA GLY A 37 -4.54 -6.62 -2.83
C GLY A 37 -4.02 -5.37 -3.52
N SER A 38 -4.44 -4.17 -3.10
CA SER A 38 -4.00 -2.91 -3.68
C SER A 38 -2.78 -2.32 -2.96
N VAL A 39 -2.12 -1.39 -3.61
CA VAL A 39 -1.01 -0.63 -3.02
C VAL A 39 -1.55 0.57 -2.24
N SER A 40 -0.96 0.87 -1.08
CA SER A 40 -1.28 2.08 -0.33
C SER A 40 -0.64 3.31 -0.98
N ALA A 41 -1.42 4.39 -1.09
CA ALA A 41 -0.91 5.71 -1.48
C ALA A 41 -0.13 6.43 -0.36
N SER A 42 0.04 5.78 0.81
CA SER A 42 0.79 6.34 1.94
C SER A 42 2.22 6.68 1.52
N LYS A 43 2.72 7.83 1.99
CA LYS A 43 4.08 8.26 1.70
C LYS A 43 5.15 7.68 2.65
N LYS A 44 4.71 7.01 3.71
CA LYS A 44 5.56 6.43 4.74
C LYS A 44 6.32 5.22 4.17
N SER A 45 7.46 4.86 4.76
CA SER A 45 8.13 3.60 4.42
C SER A 45 7.50 2.48 5.23
N CYS A 46 7.02 1.43 4.55
CA CYS A 46 6.40 0.27 5.20
C CYS A 46 7.36 -0.41 6.18
N ASP A 47 8.61 -0.61 5.77
CA ASP A 47 9.66 -1.19 6.60
C ASP A 47 9.88 -0.41 7.92
N ALA A 48 9.99 0.92 7.82
CA ALA A 48 10.12 1.79 8.99
C ALA A 48 8.84 1.82 9.85
N TYR A 49 7.67 1.67 9.23
CA TYR A 49 6.39 1.66 9.92
C TYR A 49 6.15 0.35 10.69
N MET A 50 6.59 -0.79 10.15
CA MET A 50 6.45 -2.10 10.79
C MET A 50 7.48 -2.36 11.90
N GLY A 51 8.37 -1.40 12.19
CA GLY A 51 9.27 -1.47 13.33
C GLY A 51 10.52 -2.32 13.07
N GLY A 52 11.15 -2.17 11.90
CA GLY A 52 12.56 -2.54 11.70
C GLY A 52 12.90 -3.97 12.12
N ALA A 53 12.16 -4.96 11.63
CA ALA A 53 12.49 -6.39 11.81
C ALA A 53 13.70 -6.83 10.96
N ALA A 54 14.72 -5.97 10.85
CA ALA A 54 15.96 -6.18 10.10
C ALA A 54 16.93 -7.17 10.78
N LEU A 55 16.50 -7.87 11.84
CA LEU A 55 17.35 -8.82 12.57
C LEU A 55 17.33 -10.25 12.01
N LEU A 56 16.52 -10.57 10.99
CA LEU A 56 16.47 -11.91 10.36
C LEU A 56 16.45 -11.91 8.81
N GLY A 57 17.10 -10.94 8.17
CA GLY A 57 17.61 -11.12 6.80
C GLY A 57 16.57 -11.26 5.67
N SER A 58 15.32 -10.87 5.89
CA SER A 58 14.31 -10.77 4.82
C SER A 58 13.84 -9.33 4.71
N THR A 59 14.71 -8.43 4.23
CA THR A 59 14.24 -7.12 3.75
C THR A 59 13.23 -7.41 2.65
N PRO A 60 11.96 -6.99 2.79
CA PRO A 60 11.01 -7.21 1.71
C PRO A 60 11.56 -6.52 0.47
N ALA A 61 11.78 -7.27 -0.61
CA ALA A 61 12.33 -6.71 -1.83
C ALA A 61 11.42 -5.56 -2.31
N ASP A 62 12.00 -4.47 -2.80
CA ASP A 62 11.20 -3.45 -3.47
C ASP A 62 10.49 -4.06 -4.69
N MET A 63 9.40 -3.43 -5.14
CA MET A 63 8.70 -3.92 -6.31
C MET A 63 9.60 -3.83 -7.54
N GLU A 64 9.55 -4.86 -8.40
CA GLU A 64 10.35 -4.96 -9.62
C GLU A 64 9.49 -4.71 -10.87
N PRO A 65 10.01 -4.01 -11.90
CA PRO A 65 9.32 -3.92 -13.19
C PRO A 65 9.30 -5.28 -13.88
N THR A 66 8.13 -5.71 -14.35
CA THR A 66 8.03 -6.88 -15.24
C THR A 66 7.76 -6.47 -16.68
N ALA A 67 8.34 -7.23 -17.61
CA ALA A 67 8.09 -7.11 -19.05
C ALA A 67 6.86 -7.91 -19.50
N SER A 68 6.31 -8.78 -18.65
CA SER A 68 5.10 -9.53 -18.92
C SER A 68 3.83 -8.68 -18.73
N SER A 69 2.74 -9.10 -19.38
CA SER A 69 1.40 -8.53 -19.17
C SER A 69 0.86 -8.71 -17.75
N ASP A 70 1.44 -9.66 -17.02
CA ASP A 70 0.99 -10.10 -15.70
C ASP A 70 1.88 -9.48 -14.61
N CYS A 71 1.45 -8.32 -14.11
CA CYS A 71 2.11 -7.59 -13.04
C CYS A 71 1.20 -7.48 -11.81
N SER A 72 1.31 -8.44 -10.89
CA SER A 72 0.45 -8.50 -9.70
C SER A 72 1.05 -7.74 -8.51
N CYS A 73 0.23 -6.95 -7.82
CA CYS A 73 0.66 -6.21 -6.62
C CYS A 73 1.18 -7.14 -5.51
N ARG A 74 0.53 -8.29 -5.30
CA ARG A 74 0.99 -9.32 -4.33
C ARG A 74 2.28 -10.02 -4.73
N GLY A 75 2.53 -10.12 -6.03
CA GLY A 75 3.75 -10.74 -6.56
C GLY A 75 4.96 -9.82 -6.51
N GLY A 76 4.82 -8.59 -5.99
CA GLY A 76 5.88 -7.60 -5.96
C GLY A 76 6.33 -7.14 -7.35
N SER A 77 5.50 -7.32 -8.37
CA SER A 77 5.80 -6.93 -9.75
C SER A 77 4.89 -5.79 -10.20
N TYR A 78 5.43 -4.85 -10.98
CA TYR A 78 4.65 -3.76 -11.58
C TYR A 78 4.91 -3.63 -13.07
N CYS A 79 3.91 -3.15 -13.79
CA CYS A 79 3.99 -2.74 -15.17
C CYS A 79 4.23 -1.23 -15.27
N VAL A 80 4.85 -0.81 -16.36
CA VAL A 80 4.95 0.59 -16.74
C VAL A 80 3.96 0.86 -17.88
N GLY A 81 3.03 1.78 -17.66
CA GLY A 81 2.05 2.16 -18.67
C GLY A 81 2.66 3.01 -19.80
N PRO A 82 1.92 3.24 -20.89
CA PRO A 82 2.39 4.03 -22.05
C PRO A 82 2.71 5.50 -21.70
N ARG A 83 2.20 6.00 -20.56
CA ARG A 83 2.51 7.33 -20.01
C ARG A 83 3.65 7.32 -19.00
N GLY A 84 4.37 6.22 -18.84
CA GLY A 84 5.45 6.06 -17.85
C GLY A 84 4.97 5.90 -16.40
N GLY A 85 3.67 5.73 -16.17
CA GLY A 85 3.12 5.50 -14.83
C GLY A 85 3.29 4.05 -14.40
N HIS A 86 3.76 3.82 -13.17
CA HIS A 86 3.96 2.48 -12.62
C HIS A 86 2.65 1.99 -12.00
N PHE A 87 2.22 0.79 -12.36
CA PHE A 87 0.99 0.20 -11.83
C PHE A 87 1.14 -1.31 -11.66
N CYS A 88 0.39 -1.88 -10.75
CA CYS A 88 0.23 -3.32 -10.58
C CYS A 88 -1.26 -3.67 -10.59
N LEU A 89 -1.58 -4.94 -10.75
CA LEU A 89 -2.92 -5.49 -10.77
C LEU A 89 -3.24 -6.10 -9.41
N THR A 90 -4.40 -5.76 -8.86
CA THR A 90 -4.96 -6.41 -7.67
C THR A 90 -5.59 -7.75 -8.05
N ASP A 91 -5.94 -8.58 -7.07
CA ASP A 91 -6.59 -9.87 -7.30
C ASP A 91 -7.93 -9.73 -8.04
N ASP A 92 -8.64 -8.61 -7.83
CA ASP A 92 -9.87 -8.26 -8.53
C ASP A 92 -9.64 -7.76 -9.99
N GLY A 93 -8.40 -7.78 -10.47
CA GLY A 93 -8.04 -7.26 -11.81
C GLY A 93 -8.04 -5.74 -11.92
N ARG A 94 -8.10 -5.01 -10.80
CA ARG A 94 -8.07 -3.53 -10.79
C ARG A 94 -6.62 -3.04 -10.82
N LYS A 95 -6.37 -1.94 -11.53
CA LYS A 95 -5.04 -1.30 -11.56
C LYS A 95 -4.83 -0.47 -10.30
N SER A 96 -3.74 -0.74 -9.58
CA SER A 96 -3.26 0.06 -8.46
C SER A 96 -1.96 0.75 -8.86
N TYR A 97 -1.88 2.06 -8.70
CA TYR A 97 -0.72 2.83 -9.11
C TYR A 97 0.30 2.91 -7.99
N LEU A 98 1.56 2.65 -8.33
CA LEU A 98 2.68 2.78 -7.41
C LEU A 98 3.13 4.24 -7.35
N ARG A 99 3.71 4.62 -6.21
CA ARG A 99 4.42 5.88 -6.07
C ARG A 99 5.83 5.74 -6.64
N LYS A 100 6.32 6.80 -7.29
CA LYS A 100 7.73 6.97 -7.66
C LYS A 100 8.54 7.55 -6.49
#